data_AF-A0A2N7QV00-F1
#
_entry.id   AF-A0A2N7QV00-F1
#
_cell.length_a   1.000
_cell.length_b   1.000
_cell.length_c   1.000
_cell.angle_alpha   90.00
_cell.angle_beta   90.00
_cell.angle_gamma   90.00
#
_symmetry.space_group_name_H-M   'P 1'
#
loop_
_entity.id
_entity.type
_entity.pdbx_description
1 polymer ?
#
loop_
_entity_poly.entity_id
_entity_poly.type
_entity_poly.pdbx_seq_one_letter_code
_entity_poly.pdbx_strand_id
1 'polypeptide(L)'
;MIKRALTLAILSFASASVAAGDSEALSYAPARGIRIDVLCTKEAKGMAVQINLQRNGLQGKAVIVSLPEAHPCSDVVSVDEDFDGDGVNDIAINDLSMTPISSRQIFLVSMSQGAVIAAGRLPIDASKEKSGNYVSVQTSGGSIVRDEYSIRYHKFVLISSFEKVVAGDVCTSPVKTIVSDDACKGRLISASFERPVCIKHMSHNSAAIVPKDRCNFSL
;
A
#
# COMPACT_ATOMS: atom_id res chain seq x y z
N MET A 1 -51.50 -45.20 29.82
CA MET A 1 -50.47 -44.23 30.27
C MET A 1 -49.14 -44.59 29.60
N ILE A 2 -48.82 -43.97 28.47
CA ILE A 2 -47.65 -44.31 27.64
C ILE A 2 -46.61 -43.20 27.80
N LYS A 3 -45.49 -43.52 28.45
CA LYS A 3 -44.30 -42.65 28.56
C LYS A 3 -43.60 -42.64 27.20
N ARG A 4 -43.54 -41.47 26.53
CA ARG A 4 -42.66 -41.25 25.38
C ARG A 4 -41.28 -40.85 25.90
N ALA A 5 -40.29 -41.71 25.64
CA ALA A 5 -38.88 -41.37 25.78
C ALA A 5 -38.45 -40.51 24.58
N LEU A 6 -37.94 -39.31 24.87
CA LEU A 6 -37.37 -38.41 23.88
C LEU A 6 -35.88 -38.76 23.74
N THR A 7 -35.50 -39.42 22.64
CA THR A 7 -34.10 -39.70 22.31
C THR A 7 -33.43 -38.39 21.88
N LEU A 8 -32.58 -37.84 22.74
CA LEU A 8 -31.77 -36.67 22.44
C LEU A 8 -30.56 -37.12 21.60
N ALA A 9 -30.59 -36.87 20.30
CA ALA A 9 -29.44 -37.07 19.43
C ALA A 9 -28.41 -35.97 19.71
N ILE A 10 -27.35 -36.33 20.43
CA ILE A 10 -26.16 -35.49 20.57
C ILE A 10 -25.41 -35.58 19.24
N LEU A 11 -25.59 -34.58 18.36
CA LEU A 11 -24.67 -34.38 17.25
C LEU A 11 -23.32 -33.95 17.85
N SER A 12 -22.37 -34.87 17.86
CA SER A 12 -20.95 -34.56 18.02
C SER A 12 -20.52 -33.74 16.81
N PHE A 13 -20.29 -32.45 17.02
CA PHE A 13 -19.51 -31.66 16.08
C PHE A 13 -18.10 -32.26 16.05
N ALA A 14 -17.77 -32.90 14.95
CA ALA A 14 -16.40 -33.22 14.63
C ALA A 14 -15.63 -31.89 14.59
N SER A 15 -14.79 -31.66 15.60
CA SER A 15 -13.74 -30.65 15.52
C SER A 15 -12.86 -31.06 14.34
N ALA A 16 -13.05 -30.39 13.20
CA ALA A 16 -12.09 -30.44 12.13
C ALA A 16 -10.78 -29.88 12.72
N SER A 17 -9.82 -30.77 12.97
CA SER A 17 -8.46 -30.37 13.29
C SER A 17 -7.90 -29.71 12.04
N VAL A 18 -8.00 -28.38 11.98
CA VAL A 18 -7.20 -27.60 11.06
C VAL A 18 -5.76 -27.91 11.43
N ALA A 19 -5.03 -28.55 10.51
CA ALA A 19 -3.61 -28.79 10.66
C ALA A 19 -2.96 -27.48 11.12
N ALA A 20 -2.14 -27.53 12.17
CA ALA A 20 -1.42 -26.37 12.69
C ALA A 20 -0.62 -25.74 11.54
N GLY A 21 -1.18 -24.72 10.91
CA GLY A 21 -0.48 -23.90 9.94
C GLY A 21 0.58 -23.13 10.71
N ASP A 22 1.79 -23.05 10.15
CA ASP A 22 2.85 -22.18 10.62
C ASP A 22 2.24 -20.78 10.84
N SER A 23 2.07 -20.42 12.10
CA SER A 23 1.48 -19.15 12.51
C SER A 23 2.46 -18.41 13.39
N GLU A 24 2.61 -17.12 13.12
CA GLU A 24 3.52 -16.23 13.83
C GLU A 24 2.69 -15.08 14.41
N ALA A 25 2.93 -14.77 15.68
CA ALA A 25 2.22 -13.70 16.38
C ALA A 25 3.20 -12.61 16.80
N LEU A 26 2.86 -11.36 16.50
CA LEU A 26 3.59 -10.17 16.89
C LEU A 26 2.69 -9.28 17.75
N SER A 27 3.28 -8.58 18.72
CA SER A 27 2.55 -7.67 19.61
C SER A 27 3.30 -6.34 19.69
N TYR A 28 2.60 -5.25 19.43
CA TYR A 28 3.13 -3.90 19.45
C TYR A 28 2.37 -3.03 20.46
N ALA A 29 3.04 -2.02 21.02
CA ALA A 29 2.44 -1.04 21.93
C ALA A 29 2.83 0.37 21.49
N PRO A 30 2.23 0.90 20.40
CA PRO A 30 2.67 2.15 19.77
C PRO A 30 2.37 3.39 20.62
N ALA A 31 1.42 3.28 21.57
CA ALA A 31 1.07 4.35 22.49
C ALA A 31 0.52 3.78 23.80
N ARG A 32 0.46 4.62 24.84
CA ARG A 32 -0.04 4.22 26.16
C ARG A 32 -1.50 3.76 26.07
N GLY A 33 -1.75 2.54 26.54
CA GLY A 33 -3.10 1.95 26.56
C GLY A 33 -3.55 1.37 25.23
N ILE A 34 -2.68 1.38 24.21
CA ILE A 34 -2.90 0.70 22.93
C ILE A 34 -1.99 -0.52 22.82
N ARG A 35 -2.56 -1.62 22.36
CA ARG A 35 -1.83 -2.81 21.96
C ARG A 35 -2.35 -3.27 20.60
N ILE A 36 -1.45 -3.62 19.70
CA ILE A 36 -1.75 -4.17 18.39
C ILE A 36 -1.21 -5.59 18.37
N ASP A 37 -2.09 -6.57 18.25
CA ASP A 37 -1.75 -7.97 18.11
C ASP A 37 -1.93 -8.38 16.64
N VAL A 38 -0.85 -8.83 16.02
CA VAL A 38 -0.84 -9.30 14.65
C VAL A 38 -0.64 -10.80 14.63
N LEU A 39 -1.50 -11.52 13.90
CA LEU A 39 -1.38 -12.95 13.67
C LEU A 39 -1.20 -13.19 12.17
N CYS A 40 -0.04 -13.68 11.79
CA CYS A 40 0.25 -14.14 10.45
C CYS A 40 0.00 -15.64 10.37
N THR A 41 -0.86 -16.08 9.44
CA THR A 41 -1.19 -17.49 9.21
C THR A 41 -0.85 -17.86 7.79
N LYS A 42 -0.02 -18.88 7.60
CA LYS A 42 0.26 -19.42 6.27
C LYS A 42 -0.99 -20.11 5.68
N GLU A 43 -1.31 -19.79 4.44
CA GLU A 43 -2.44 -20.35 3.70
C GLU A 43 -1.97 -21.06 2.42
N ALA A 44 -2.84 -21.86 1.81
CA ALA A 44 -2.50 -22.58 0.57
C ALA A 44 -2.11 -21.67 -0.61
N LYS A 45 -2.55 -20.40 -0.60
CA LYS A 45 -2.33 -19.40 -1.67
C LYS A 45 -1.58 -18.15 -1.19
N GLY A 46 -0.78 -18.27 -0.13
CA GLY A 46 -0.02 -17.15 0.44
C GLY A 46 -0.13 -17.11 1.95
N MET A 47 -0.46 -15.94 2.51
CA MET A 47 -0.67 -15.78 3.95
C MET A 47 -1.80 -14.80 4.28
N ALA A 48 -2.44 -15.01 5.42
CA ALA A 48 -3.37 -14.06 6.02
C ALA A 48 -2.70 -13.34 7.20
N VAL A 49 -2.81 -12.02 7.23
CA VAL A 49 -2.37 -11.14 8.32
C VAL A 49 -3.63 -10.62 9.02
N GLN A 50 -3.86 -11.06 10.24
CA GLN A 50 -4.94 -10.56 11.08
C GLN A 50 -4.40 -9.52 12.07
N ILE A 51 -4.94 -8.31 12.03
CA ILE A 51 -4.64 -7.21 12.96
C ILE A 51 -5.77 -7.11 13.99
N ASN A 52 -5.42 -7.14 15.27
CA ASN A 52 -6.33 -6.93 16.39
C ASN A 52 -5.85 -5.73 17.21
N LEU A 53 -6.66 -4.69 17.27
CA LEU A 53 -6.40 -3.53 18.13
C LEU A 53 -7.04 -3.74 19.49
N GLN A 54 -6.30 -3.46 20.56
CA GLN A 54 -6.80 -3.41 21.92
C GLN A 54 -6.56 -2.02 22.50
N ARG A 55 -7.59 -1.42 23.11
CA ARG A 55 -7.51 -0.14 23.80
C ARG A 55 -8.05 -0.27 25.21
N ASN A 56 -7.19 -0.09 26.22
CA ASN A 56 -7.56 -0.21 27.64
C ASN A 56 -8.35 -1.51 27.94
N GLY A 57 -7.96 -2.62 27.32
CA GLY A 57 -8.63 -3.92 27.46
C GLY A 57 -9.87 -4.13 26.60
N LEU A 58 -10.33 -3.14 25.84
CA LEU A 58 -11.40 -3.29 24.84
C LEU A 58 -10.81 -3.73 23.50
N GLN A 59 -11.38 -4.78 22.91
CA GLN A 59 -10.99 -5.25 21.57
C GLN A 59 -11.77 -4.50 20.48
N GLY A 60 -11.03 -3.94 19.53
CA GLY A 60 -11.57 -3.41 18.29
C GLY A 60 -11.92 -4.52 17.29
N LYS A 61 -12.50 -4.13 16.16
CA LYS A 61 -12.78 -5.07 15.05
C LYS A 61 -11.47 -5.54 14.43
N ALA A 62 -11.31 -6.86 14.26
CA ALA A 62 -10.19 -7.44 13.56
C ALA A 62 -10.19 -7.07 12.07
N VAL A 63 -9.02 -6.78 11.53
CA VAL A 63 -8.78 -6.56 10.10
C VAL A 63 -7.99 -7.75 9.57
N ILE A 64 -8.38 -8.30 8.42
CA ILE A 64 -7.68 -9.42 7.77
C ILE A 64 -7.19 -8.95 6.40
N VAL A 65 -5.92 -9.18 6.11
CA VAL A 65 -5.26 -8.87 4.84
C VAL A 65 -4.66 -10.15 4.28
N SER A 66 -4.90 -10.43 3.01
CA SER A 66 -4.30 -11.57 2.32
C SER A 66 -3.13 -11.10 1.46
N LEU A 67 -1.98 -11.76 1.59
CA LEU A 67 -0.80 -11.57 0.74
C LEU A 67 -0.65 -12.79 -0.18
N PRO A 68 -0.19 -12.59 -1.43
CA PRO A 68 -0.08 -13.66 -2.42
C PRO A 68 1.06 -14.65 -2.12
N GLU A 69 2.06 -14.21 -1.35
CA GLU A 69 3.23 -14.99 -0.96
C GLU A 69 3.35 -15.01 0.56
N ALA A 70 3.83 -16.13 1.09
CA ALA A 70 4.04 -16.30 2.52
C ALA A 70 5.47 -15.89 2.88
N HIS A 71 5.60 -14.93 3.80
CA HIS A 71 6.85 -14.46 4.37
C HIS A 71 6.78 -14.50 5.90
N PRO A 72 7.92 -14.49 6.61
CA PRO A 72 7.95 -14.23 8.04
C PRO A 72 7.17 -12.96 8.38
N CYS A 73 6.39 -13.00 9.47
CA CYS A 73 5.50 -11.89 9.84
C CYS A 73 6.30 -10.60 10.07
N SER A 74 7.49 -10.73 10.66
CA SER A 74 8.43 -9.64 10.91
C SER A 74 9.02 -8.99 9.64
N ASP A 75 8.99 -9.68 8.50
CA ASP A 75 9.45 -9.12 7.22
C ASP A 75 8.35 -8.30 6.53
N VAL A 76 7.08 -8.64 6.76
CA VAL A 76 5.94 -8.01 6.09
C VAL A 76 5.21 -6.98 6.94
N VAL A 77 5.26 -7.06 8.27
CA VAL A 77 4.51 -6.15 9.16
C VAL A 77 5.47 -5.21 9.88
N SER A 78 5.22 -3.89 9.76
CA SER A 78 5.91 -2.87 10.54
C SER A 78 4.92 -1.94 11.26
N VAL A 79 5.32 -1.46 12.45
CA VAL A 79 4.55 -0.53 13.30
C VAL A 79 5.48 0.56 13.87
N ASP A 80 6.24 1.18 12.98
CA ASP A 80 7.39 2.04 13.29
C ASP A 80 7.28 3.47 12.74
N GLU A 81 6.27 3.74 11.90
CA GLU A 81 6.06 5.03 11.26
C GLU A 81 4.69 5.63 11.61
N ASP A 82 4.67 6.91 11.97
CA ASP A 82 3.45 7.73 12.15
C ASP A 82 3.14 8.46 10.83
N PHE A 83 2.20 7.92 10.06
CA PHE A 83 1.94 8.39 8.72
C PHE A 83 1.11 9.66 8.70
N ASP A 84 0.06 9.74 9.52
CA ASP A 84 -0.85 10.89 9.55
C ASP A 84 -0.45 12.01 10.53
N GLY A 85 0.58 11.78 11.33
CA GLY A 85 1.15 12.75 12.26
C GLY A 85 0.34 12.90 13.54
N ASP A 86 -0.48 11.92 13.91
CA ASP A 86 -1.29 11.95 15.14
C ASP A 86 -0.49 11.61 16.41
N GLY A 87 0.78 11.24 16.27
CA GLY A 87 1.68 10.89 17.36
C GLY A 87 1.64 9.42 17.76
N VAL A 88 0.94 8.56 17.00
CA VAL A 88 0.90 7.11 17.17
C VAL A 88 1.41 6.43 15.92
N ASN A 89 2.30 5.44 16.09
CA ASN A 89 2.76 4.66 14.95
C ASN A 89 1.61 3.83 14.35
N ASP A 90 1.51 3.88 13.03
CA ASP A 90 0.55 3.16 12.21
C ASP A 90 1.10 1.81 11.76
N ILE A 91 0.29 1.04 11.04
CA ILE A 91 0.63 -0.30 10.58
C ILE A 91 0.89 -0.29 9.08
N ALA A 92 2.05 -0.79 8.66
CA ALA A 92 2.35 -1.09 7.27
C ALA A 92 2.42 -2.61 7.07
N ILE A 93 1.76 -3.10 6.01
CA ILE A 93 1.90 -4.47 5.53
C ILE A 93 2.52 -4.45 4.13
N ASN A 94 3.75 -4.93 4.03
CA ASN A 94 4.52 -4.98 2.79
C ASN A 94 4.10 -6.18 1.94
N ASP A 95 3.70 -5.91 0.69
CA ASP A 95 3.56 -6.90 -0.36
C ASP A 95 4.93 -7.08 -1.02
N LEU A 96 5.65 -8.11 -0.58
CA LEU A 96 7.00 -8.46 -1.03
C LEU A 96 7.01 -9.39 -2.25
N SER A 97 5.86 -9.58 -2.91
CA SER A 97 5.82 -10.33 -4.17
C SER A 97 6.82 -9.77 -5.16
N MET A 98 7.45 -10.63 -5.96
CA MET A 98 8.45 -10.26 -6.99
C MET A 98 7.83 -9.54 -8.20
N THR A 99 6.77 -8.77 -7.99
CA THR A 99 6.16 -7.92 -9.01
C THR A 99 6.94 -6.61 -9.16
N PRO A 100 6.94 -5.97 -10.33
CA PRO A 100 7.77 -4.78 -10.61
C PRO A 100 7.41 -3.54 -9.76
N ILE A 101 6.35 -3.59 -8.95
CA ILE A 101 5.93 -2.49 -8.07
C ILE A 101 5.56 -3.08 -6.70
N SER A 102 6.57 -3.32 -5.87
CA SER A 102 6.34 -3.64 -4.46
C SER A 102 5.59 -2.49 -3.78
N SER A 103 4.56 -2.82 -3.03
CA SER A 103 3.70 -1.84 -2.36
C SER A 103 3.48 -2.23 -0.91
N ARG A 104 3.14 -1.26 -0.08
CA ARG A 104 2.73 -1.47 1.30
C ARG A 104 1.30 -0.99 1.50
N GLN A 105 0.46 -1.86 2.06
CA GLN A 105 -0.88 -1.52 2.51
C GLN A 105 -0.77 -0.87 3.90
N ILE A 106 -1.27 0.36 4.02
CA ILE A 106 -1.18 1.15 5.25
C ILE A 106 -2.52 1.15 5.97
N PHE A 107 -2.45 1.08 7.30
CA PHE A 107 -3.58 1.25 8.21
C PHE A 107 -3.25 2.25 9.31
N LEU A 108 -4.08 3.29 9.44
CA LEU A 108 -3.93 4.33 10.45
C LEU A 108 -4.51 3.88 11.79
N VAL A 109 -3.80 4.13 12.88
CA VAL A 109 -4.19 3.74 14.24
C VAL A 109 -4.87 4.92 14.91
N SER A 110 -6.21 5.00 14.80
CA SER A 110 -6.95 6.12 15.36
C SER A 110 -7.18 5.97 16.86
N MET A 111 -6.49 6.79 17.66
CA MET A 111 -6.69 6.89 19.10
C MET A 111 -8.09 7.35 19.49
N SER A 112 -8.65 8.30 18.75
CA SER A 112 -9.97 8.85 19.07
C SER A 112 -11.07 7.81 18.86
N GLN A 113 -10.98 7.05 17.77
CA GLN A 113 -11.97 6.03 17.39
C GLN A 113 -11.70 4.65 18.02
N GLY A 114 -10.49 4.40 18.52
CA GLY A 114 -10.08 3.07 18.97
C GLY A 114 -10.18 2.05 17.83
N ALA A 115 -9.75 2.45 16.63
CA ALA A 115 -9.92 1.70 15.40
C ALA A 115 -8.67 1.73 14.52
N VAL A 116 -8.55 0.71 13.66
CA VAL A 116 -7.57 0.64 12.59
C VAL A 116 -8.28 1.00 11.29
N ILE A 117 -7.80 2.03 10.59
CA ILE A 117 -8.45 2.61 9.41
C ILE A 117 -7.60 2.30 8.17
N ALA A 118 -8.14 1.59 7.19
CA ALA A 118 -7.41 1.33 5.94
C ALA A 118 -7.18 2.64 5.16
N ALA A 119 -5.91 3.04 5.02
CA ALA A 119 -5.52 4.27 4.33
C ALA A 119 -5.15 4.07 2.85
N GLY A 120 -5.02 2.83 2.41
CA GLY A 120 -4.69 2.49 1.03
C GLY A 120 -3.25 2.02 0.88
N ARG A 121 -2.73 2.09 -0.34
CA ARG A 121 -1.41 1.55 -0.67
C ARG A 121 -0.44 2.67 -0.99
N LEU A 122 0.81 2.50 -0.58
CA LEU A 122 1.95 3.29 -1.00
C LEU A 122 2.97 2.39 -1.70
N PRO A 123 3.76 2.90 -2.64
CA PRO A 123 5.00 2.26 -3.04
C PRO A 123 5.89 1.98 -1.82
N ILE A 124 6.64 0.87 -1.84
CA ILE A 124 7.49 0.50 -0.70
C ILE A 124 8.64 1.51 -0.48
N ASP A 125 9.09 2.15 -1.56
CA ASP A 125 10.13 3.18 -1.56
C ASP A 125 9.61 4.59 -1.24
N ALA A 126 8.29 4.74 -1.03
CA ALA A 126 7.72 6.03 -0.72
C ALA A 126 8.20 6.51 0.67
N SER A 127 8.73 7.73 0.73
CA SER A 127 9.26 8.33 1.97
C SER A 127 8.58 9.68 2.28
N LYS A 128 8.46 10.01 3.57
CA LYS A 128 7.85 11.26 4.04
C LYS A 128 8.81 12.44 3.85
N GLU A 129 8.38 13.45 3.09
CA GLU A 129 9.10 14.71 2.96
C GLU A 129 8.79 15.66 4.14
N LYS A 130 9.59 16.72 4.29
CA LYS A 130 9.37 17.77 5.29
C LYS A 130 8.01 18.47 5.16
N SER A 131 7.40 18.43 3.98
CA SER A 131 6.06 18.96 3.70
C SER A 131 4.95 18.11 4.36
N GLY A 132 5.26 16.90 4.80
CA GLY A 132 4.29 15.90 5.26
C GLY A 132 3.72 15.03 4.12
N ASN A 133 4.02 15.34 2.87
CA ASN A 133 3.67 14.49 1.73
C ASN A 133 4.65 13.32 1.61
N TYR A 134 4.20 12.27 0.93
CA TYR A 134 4.97 11.06 0.67
C TYR A 134 5.44 11.06 -0.78
N VAL A 135 6.68 10.66 -1.02
CA VAL A 135 7.27 10.68 -2.36
C VAL A 135 7.94 9.36 -2.68
N SER A 136 7.60 8.81 -3.85
CA SER A 136 8.26 7.66 -4.47
C SER A 136 8.99 8.13 -5.73
N VAL A 137 10.21 7.62 -5.96
CA VAL A 137 11.01 7.95 -7.14
C VAL A 137 11.45 6.66 -7.80
N GLN A 138 10.89 6.38 -8.96
CA GLN A 138 11.13 5.16 -9.71
C GLN A 138 11.91 5.47 -10.99
N THR A 139 12.88 4.63 -11.32
CA THR A 139 13.64 4.75 -12.57
C THR A 139 13.42 3.51 -13.42
N SER A 140 12.97 3.70 -14.66
CA SER A 140 12.74 2.62 -15.60
C SER A 140 12.90 3.10 -17.04
N GLY A 141 13.59 2.32 -17.88
CA GLY A 141 13.57 2.51 -19.33
C GLY A 141 14.03 3.88 -19.85
N GLY A 142 14.87 4.62 -19.12
CA GLY A 142 15.26 5.98 -19.51
C GLY A 142 14.32 7.08 -18.99
N SER A 143 13.40 6.75 -18.10
CA SER A 143 12.51 7.66 -17.40
C SER A 143 12.71 7.61 -15.89
N ILE A 144 12.59 8.77 -15.24
CA ILE A 144 12.54 8.91 -13.78
C ILE A 144 11.16 9.45 -13.43
N VAL A 145 10.35 8.68 -12.74
CA VAL A 145 9.00 9.03 -12.30
C VAL A 145 9.05 9.41 -10.82
N ARG A 146 8.52 10.59 -10.49
CA ARG A 146 8.29 11.04 -9.12
C ARG A 146 6.80 11.15 -8.88
N ASP A 147 6.30 10.32 -7.98
CA ASP A 147 4.94 10.36 -7.48
C ASP A 147 4.90 10.99 -6.10
N GLU A 148 3.93 11.87 -5.88
CA GLU A 148 3.70 12.55 -4.62
C GLU A 148 2.29 12.25 -4.11
N TYR A 149 2.22 11.75 -2.88
CA TYR A 149 1.00 11.33 -2.20
C TYR A 149 0.76 12.18 -0.96
N SER A 150 -0.50 12.38 -0.61
CA SER A 150 -0.91 13.07 0.60
C SER A 150 -2.05 12.32 1.26
N ILE A 151 -2.12 12.37 2.59
CA ILE A 151 -3.23 11.78 3.34
C ILE A 151 -4.39 12.78 3.34
N ARG A 152 -5.50 12.39 2.72
CA ARG A 152 -6.75 13.16 2.70
C ARG A 152 -7.89 12.28 3.14
N TYR A 153 -8.64 12.72 4.15
CA TYR A 153 -9.74 11.96 4.73
C TYR A 153 -9.33 10.51 5.10
N HIS A 154 -8.20 10.38 5.80
CA HIS A 154 -7.60 9.09 6.21
C HIS A 154 -7.20 8.17 5.06
N LYS A 155 -6.94 8.70 3.86
CA LYS A 155 -6.50 7.91 2.70
C LYS A 155 -5.34 8.56 1.98
N PHE A 156 -4.40 7.75 1.51
CA PHE A 156 -3.39 8.20 0.56
C PHE A 156 -4.04 8.52 -0.78
N VAL A 157 -3.74 9.72 -1.28
CA VAL A 157 -4.17 10.21 -2.58
C VAL A 157 -2.94 10.66 -3.34
N LEU A 158 -2.75 10.16 -4.56
CA LEU A 158 -1.77 10.69 -5.49
C LEU A 158 -2.17 12.13 -5.86
N ILE A 159 -1.37 13.10 -5.41
CA ILE A 159 -1.63 14.53 -5.65
C ILE A 159 -0.84 15.08 -6.82
N SER A 160 0.28 14.44 -7.18
CA SER A 160 1.06 14.81 -8.36
C SER A 160 1.90 13.63 -8.83
N SER A 161 2.07 13.52 -10.15
CA SER A 161 2.99 12.57 -10.76
C SER A 161 3.70 13.25 -11.93
N PHE A 162 5.02 13.17 -11.92
CA PHE A 162 5.88 13.75 -12.93
C PHE A 162 6.88 12.73 -13.43
N GLU A 163 7.17 12.78 -14.72
CA GLU A 163 8.14 11.91 -15.36
C GLU A 163 9.18 12.76 -16.09
N LYS A 164 10.45 12.47 -15.79
CA LYS A 164 11.62 13.04 -16.46
C LYS A 164 12.18 11.98 -17.40
N VAL A 165 11.89 12.12 -18.68
CA VAL A 165 12.46 11.27 -19.73
C VAL A 165 13.86 11.77 -20.04
N VAL A 166 14.87 10.93 -19.84
CA VAL A 166 16.29 11.20 -20.06
C VAL A 166 16.90 10.35 -21.17
N ALA A 167 16.14 9.42 -21.76
CA ALA A 167 16.52 8.70 -22.96
C ALA A 167 15.27 8.21 -23.71
N GLY A 168 15.35 8.16 -25.04
CA GLY A 168 14.25 7.69 -25.91
C GLY A 168 13.48 8.82 -26.57
N ASP A 169 12.40 8.47 -27.27
CA ASP A 169 11.54 9.42 -27.97
C ASP A 169 10.18 9.51 -27.27
N VAL A 170 9.67 10.74 -27.13
CA VAL A 170 8.32 11.00 -26.61
C VAL A 170 7.41 11.40 -27.76
N CYS A 171 6.35 10.64 -27.99
CA CYS A 171 5.33 11.02 -28.95
C CYS A 171 4.32 12.02 -28.38
N THR A 172 4.04 13.08 -29.12
CA THR A 172 3.07 14.11 -28.72
C THR A 172 2.06 14.42 -29.81
N SER A 173 0.84 14.77 -29.44
CA SER A 173 -0.12 15.41 -30.33
C SER A 173 0.32 16.84 -30.70
N PRO A 174 -0.30 17.48 -31.72
CA PRO A 174 -0.05 18.90 -32.04
C PRO A 174 -0.27 19.87 -30.87
N VAL A 175 -1.08 19.48 -29.87
CA VAL A 175 -1.34 20.27 -28.65
C VAL A 175 -0.48 19.83 -27.45
N LYS A 176 0.62 19.11 -27.68
CA LYS A 176 1.61 18.66 -26.67
C LYS A 176 1.07 17.70 -25.60
N THR A 177 -0.03 17.02 -25.87
CA THR A 177 -0.48 15.88 -25.06
C THR A 177 0.24 14.62 -25.51
N ILE A 178 0.55 13.72 -24.59
CA ILE A 178 1.19 12.44 -24.92
C ILE A 178 0.12 11.50 -25.49
N VAL A 179 0.50 10.75 -26.53
CA VAL A 179 -0.35 9.75 -27.19
C VAL A 179 0.40 8.42 -27.23
N SER A 180 -0.32 7.29 -27.19
CA SER A 180 0.28 5.96 -27.21
C SER A 180 1.01 5.66 -28.53
N ASP A 181 2.11 4.90 -28.45
CA ASP A 181 3.11 4.72 -29.52
C ASP A 181 2.59 4.10 -30.81
N ASP A 182 1.57 3.23 -30.74
CA ASP A 182 1.06 2.47 -31.90
C ASP A 182 0.51 3.33 -33.05
N ALA A 183 0.32 4.63 -32.82
CA ALA A 183 -0.03 5.57 -33.87
C ALA A 183 0.52 6.97 -33.57
N CYS A 184 1.85 7.12 -33.43
CA CYS A 184 2.46 8.45 -33.32
C CYS A 184 2.21 9.30 -34.57
N LYS A 185 1.04 9.95 -34.63
CA LYS A 185 0.57 10.82 -35.72
C LYS A 185 0.94 12.28 -35.51
N GLY A 186 1.56 12.61 -34.38
CA GLY A 186 1.98 13.96 -34.06
C GLY A 186 3.50 14.12 -34.14
N ARG A 187 4.10 14.78 -33.16
CA ARG A 187 5.52 15.12 -33.13
C ARG A 187 6.29 14.20 -32.19
N LEU A 188 7.37 13.62 -32.70
CA LEU A 188 8.39 12.95 -31.89
C LEU A 188 9.34 13.98 -31.29
N ILE A 189 9.65 13.81 -30.00
CA ILE A 189 10.59 14.63 -29.25
C ILE A 189 11.62 13.70 -28.64
N SER A 190 12.84 13.72 -29.17
CA SER A 190 13.95 12.95 -28.62
C SER A 190 14.43 13.54 -27.30
N ALA A 191 14.41 12.72 -26.27
CA ALA A 191 14.91 13.01 -24.94
C ALA A 191 16.33 12.48 -24.77
N SER A 192 17.15 13.22 -24.05
CA SER A 192 18.49 12.80 -23.63
C SER A 192 18.81 13.33 -22.23
N PHE A 193 19.87 12.83 -21.61
CA PHE A 193 20.32 13.31 -20.30
C PHE A 193 20.57 14.83 -20.29
N GLU A 194 21.14 15.38 -21.37
CA GLU A 194 21.37 16.82 -21.54
C GLU A 194 20.08 17.59 -21.87
N ARG A 195 19.12 16.94 -22.53
CA ARG A 195 17.87 17.55 -22.97
C ARG A 195 16.67 16.70 -22.52
N PRO A 196 16.40 16.63 -21.20
CA PRO A 196 15.30 15.82 -20.72
C PRO A 196 13.96 16.43 -21.11
N VAL A 197 12.95 15.57 -21.26
CA VAL A 197 11.55 15.96 -21.44
C VAL A 197 10.83 15.77 -20.11
N CYS A 198 10.15 16.80 -19.64
CA CYS A 198 9.36 16.74 -18.41
C CYS A 198 7.89 16.57 -18.75
N ILE A 199 7.28 15.57 -18.15
CA ILE A 199 5.92 15.13 -18.38
C ILE A 199 5.17 15.23 -17.05
N LYS A 200 3.96 15.79 -17.07
CA LYS A 200 3.03 15.71 -15.95
C LYS A 200 1.92 14.74 -16.29
N HIS A 201 1.74 13.74 -15.43
CA HIS A 201 0.62 12.81 -15.49
C HIS A 201 -0.58 13.45 -14.77
N MET A 202 -1.68 13.64 -15.51
CA MET A 202 -2.92 14.26 -15.02
C MET A 202 -3.97 13.21 -14.67
N SER A 203 -3.96 12.07 -15.36
CA SER A 203 -4.77 10.89 -15.08
C SER A 203 -4.14 9.66 -15.73
N HIS A 204 -4.73 8.48 -15.53
CA HIS A 204 -4.24 7.21 -16.09
C HIS A 204 -3.99 7.25 -17.61
N ASN A 205 -4.73 8.09 -18.34
CA ASN A 205 -4.65 8.20 -19.80
C ASN A 205 -4.38 9.62 -20.29
N SER A 206 -3.89 10.50 -19.40
CA SER A 206 -3.69 11.90 -19.76
C SER A 206 -2.39 12.42 -19.19
N ALA A 207 -1.49 12.83 -20.09
CA ALA A 207 -0.22 13.42 -19.74
C ALA A 207 0.13 14.56 -20.72
N ALA A 208 0.90 15.53 -20.23
CA ALA A 208 1.30 16.69 -21.00
C ALA A 208 2.76 17.03 -20.75
N ILE A 209 3.43 17.53 -21.79
CA ILE A 209 4.77 18.11 -21.62
C ILE A 209 4.65 19.42 -20.86
N VAL A 210 5.45 19.55 -19.81
CA VAL A 210 5.52 20.73 -18.95
C VAL A 210 6.93 21.33 -18.95
N PRO A 211 7.10 22.58 -18.46
CA PRO A 211 8.42 23.18 -18.29
C PRO A 211 9.39 22.29 -17.50
N LYS A 212 10.67 22.28 -17.89
CA LYS A 212 11.69 21.35 -17.36
C LYS A 212 11.96 21.50 -15.85
N ASP A 213 11.80 22.71 -15.33
CA ASP A 213 11.93 23.05 -13.91
C ASP A 213 10.93 22.28 -13.03
N ARG A 214 9.81 21.82 -13.59
CA ARG A 214 8.83 20.97 -12.89
C ARG A 214 9.34 19.56 -12.62
N CYS A 215 10.38 19.10 -13.31
CA CYS A 215 11.05 17.81 -13.10
C CYS A 215 12.46 17.98 -12.52
N ASN A 216 12.72 19.06 -11.79
CA ASN A 216 14.01 19.25 -11.13
C ASN A 216 14.08 18.45 -9.82
N PHE A 217 13.98 17.13 -9.94
CA PHE A 217 14.16 16.20 -8.84
C PHE A 217 15.65 15.92 -8.68
N SER A 218 16.18 16.14 -7.48
CA SER A 218 17.51 15.66 -7.10
C SER A 218 17.42 14.15 -6.92
N LEU A 219 18.29 13.40 -7.63
CA LEU A 219 18.56 12.00 -7.33
C LEU A 219 19.53 11.92 -6.14
#